data_AF-A0A662N0Y3-F1
#
_entry.id   AF-A0A662N0Y3-F1
#
_cell.length_a   1.000
_cell.length_b   1.000
_cell.length_c   1.000
_cell.angle_alpha   90.00
_cell.angle_beta   90.00
_cell.angle_gamma   90.00
#
_symmetry.space_group_name_H-M   'P 1'
#
loop_
_entity.id
_entity.type
_entity.pdbx_description
1 polymer ?
#
loop_
_entity_poly.entity_id
_entity_poly.type
_entity_poly.pdbx_seq_one_letter_code
_entity_poly.pdbx_strand_id
1 'polypeptide(L)'
;MMLKLGVFELTGCGGCALNILFLYEKLFDLLEFYEIKEFHMASSFKEHGSFDVAIVTGSVSTQRDLNLLHYARNNSNYLIALGTCATHGNVQASVEENIRNKLEKVYGTRANPMKALDSTPIVQHVAVD
;
A
#
# COMPACT_ATOMS: atom_id res chain seq x y z
N MET A 1 18.27 20.45 -0.51
CA MET A 1 16.93 20.25 0.07
C MET A 1 16.67 18.76 0.02
N MET A 2 16.27 18.13 1.12
CA MET A 2 16.05 16.68 1.16
C MET A 2 14.69 16.36 0.51
N LEU A 3 14.63 15.29 -0.27
CA LEU A 3 13.39 14.87 -0.95
C LEU A 3 12.44 14.22 0.07
N LYS A 4 11.14 14.36 -0.11
CA LYS A 4 10.13 13.75 0.75
C LYS A 4 9.70 12.39 0.22
N LEU A 5 9.83 11.35 1.04
CA LEU A 5 9.40 9.98 0.74
C LEU A 5 8.18 9.60 1.59
N GLY A 6 7.14 9.06 0.96
CA GLY A 6 6.03 8.40 1.62
C GLY A 6 6.00 6.90 1.28
N VAL A 7 5.86 6.04 2.28
CA VAL A 7 5.67 4.60 2.15
C VAL A 7 4.28 4.25 2.66
N PHE A 8 3.38 3.93 1.73
CA PHE A 8 1.98 3.64 1.99
C PHE A 8 1.72 2.15 1.86
N GLU A 9 1.15 1.57 2.90
CA GLU A 9 0.88 0.14 2.96
C GLU A 9 -0.63 -0.09 2.95
N LEU A 10 -1.08 -0.77 1.90
CA LEU A 10 -2.46 -1.21 1.74
C LEU A 10 -2.62 -2.62 2.31
N THR A 11 -3.56 -3.41 1.79
CA THR A 11 -3.72 -4.81 2.19
C THR A 11 -2.59 -5.68 1.61
N GLY A 12 -1.80 -6.30 2.47
CA GLY A 12 -0.75 -7.23 2.07
C GLY A 12 -0.07 -7.88 3.28
N CYS A 13 0.98 -8.65 3.03
CA CYS A 13 1.73 -9.36 4.09
C CYS A 13 2.78 -8.48 4.82
N GLY A 14 2.92 -7.21 4.45
CA GLY A 14 3.96 -6.32 4.98
C GLY A 14 5.38 -6.59 4.46
N GLY A 15 5.61 -7.69 3.72
CA GLY A 15 6.97 -8.09 3.31
C GLY A 15 7.72 -7.05 2.47
N CYS A 16 7.05 -6.36 1.55
CA CYS A 16 7.67 -5.32 0.72
C CYS A 16 8.12 -4.11 1.56
N ALA A 17 7.30 -3.69 2.51
CA ALA A 17 7.64 -2.61 3.43
C ALA A 17 8.75 -3.02 4.39
N LEU A 18 8.69 -4.22 4.96
CA LEU A 18 9.74 -4.76 5.82
C LEU A 18 11.09 -4.84 5.10
N ASN A 19 11.08 -5.21 3.81
CA ASN A 19 12.31 -5.25 3.01
C ASN A 19 12.98 -3.88 2.84
N ILE A 20 12.25 -2.77 2.91
CA ILE A 20 12.85 -1.43 2.94
C ILE A 20 13.67 -1.26 4.22
N LEU A 21 13.16 -1.74 5.36
CA LEU A 21 13.88 -1.71 6.63
C LEU A 21 15.04 -2.71 6.67
N PHE A 22 14.93 -3.82 5.94
CA PHE A 22 16.00 -4.81 5.78
C PHE A 22 17.08 -4.40 4.77
N LEU A 23 17.07 -3.15 4.30
CA LEU A 23 18.26 -2.57 3.66
C LEU A 23 19.42 -2.41 4.67
N TYR A 24 19.14 -2.48 5.98
CA TYR A 24 20.12 -2.36 7.06
C TYR A 24 20.99 -1.11 6.87
N GLU A 25 22.30 -1.25 6.69
CA GLU A 25 23.23 -0.13 6.50
C GLU A 25 22.90 0.71 5.25
N LYS A 26 22.38 0.08 4.18
CA LYS A 26 21.99 0.79 2.96
C LYS A 26 20.74 1.65 3.13
N LEU A 27 19.99 1.48 4.23
CA LEU A 27 18.91 2.40 4.55
C LEU A 27 19.47 3.81 4.84
N PHE A 28 20.65 3.90 5.46
CA PHE A 28 21.27 5.20 5.75
C PHE A 28 21.64 5.93 4.45
N ASP A 29 22.14 5.22 3.44
CA ASP A 29 22.39 5.80 2.11
C ASP A 29 21.11 6.42 1.52
N LEU A 30 19.95 5.78 1.70
CA LEU A 30 18.67 6.32 1.24
C LEU A 30 18.28 7.59 2.03
N LEU A 31 18.54 7.60 3.33
CA LEU A 31 18.21 8.71 4.23
C LEU A 31 19.11 9.94 4.02
N GLU A 32 20.24 9.82 3.30
CA GLU A 32 21.01 10.98 2.86
C GLU A 32 20.28 11.84 1.82
N PHE A 33 19.37 11.23 1.05
CA PHE A 33 18.62 11.90 -0.02
C PHE A 33 17.15 12.15 0.35
N TYR A 34 16.57 11.31 1.21
CA TYR A 34 15.15 11.32 1.51
C TYR A 34 14.85 11.50 3.00
N GLU A 35 13.88 12.37 3.28
CA GLU A 35 13.18 12.44 4.55
C GLU A 35 11.89 11.61 4.46
N ILE A 36 11.77 10.60 5.32
CA ILE A 36 10.58 9.74 5.37
C ILE A 36 9.48 10.47 6.15
N LYS A 37 8.39 10.82 5.46
CA LYS A 37 7.28 11.63 5.99
C LYS A 37 6.02 10.82 6.30
N GLU A 38 5.91 9.63 5.73
CA GLU A 38 4.90 8.64 6.07
C GLU A 38 5.57 7.27 5.95
N PHE A 39 5.65 6.51 7.04
CA PHE A 39 5.99 5.08 6.99
C PHE A 39 5.56 4.39 8.28
N HIS A 40 4.33 3.87 8.29
CA HIS A 40 3.68 3.42 9.53
C HIS A 40 4.35 2.19 10.19
N MET A 41 5.04 1.35 9.42
CA MET A 41 5.83 0.23 9.96
C MET A 41 7.09 0.71 10.70
N ALA A 42 7.67 1.84 10.28
CA ALA A 42 8.91 2.36 10.85
C ALA A 42 8.67 3.36 11.99
N SER A 43 7.61 4.16 11.90
CA SER A 43 7.33 5.24 12.85
C SER A 43 5.84 5.55 12.93
N SER A 44 5.41 6.05 14.10
CA SER A 44 4.08 6.65 14.27
C SER A 44 3.98 8.07 13.72
N PHE A 45 5.12 8.67 13.33
CA PHE A 45 5.16 9.98 12.69
C PHE A 45 4.43 9.95 11.34
N LYS A 46 3.56 10.94 11.14
CA LYS A 46 2.83 11.16 9.90
C LYS A 46 2.79 12.65 9.61
N GLU A 47 3.31 13.04 8.47
CA GLU A 47 3.17 14.39 7.93
C GLU A 47 2.16 14.37 6.79
N HIS A 48 1.15 15.22 6.89
CA HIS A 48 0.25 15.47 5.77
C HIS A 48 0.87 16.49 4.82
N GLY A 49 0.77 16.25 3.51
CA GLY A 49 1.32 17.15 2.50
C GLY A 49 1.79 16.41 1.26
N SER A 50 2.55 17.12 0.42
CA SER A 50 3.13 16.59 -0.80
C SER A 50 4.42 15.79 -0.56
N PHE A 51 4.62 14.78 -1.41
CA PHE A 51 5.77 13.89 -1.44
C PHE A 51 6.44 13.98 -2.81
N ASP A 52 7.77 13.88 -2.84
CA ASP A 52 8.50 13.76 -4.10
C ASP A 52 8.31 12.36 -4.68
N VAL A 53 8.33 11.33 -3.81
CA VAL A 53 8.09 9.94 -4.17
C VAL A 53 7.12 9.30 -3.17
N ALA A 54 6.12 8.59 -3.68
CA ALA A 54 5.27 7.68 -2.92
C ALA A 54 5.56 6.24 -3.35
N ILE A 55 5.96 5.39 -2.41
CA ILE A 55 6.01 3.94 -2.59
C ILE A 55 4.72 3.37 -2.03
N VAL A 56 3.97 2.63 -2.84
CA VAL A 56 2.75 1.95 -2.41
C VAL A 56 2.93 0.44 -2.50
N THR A 57 2.63 -0.25 -1.40
CA THR A 57 2.67 -1.71 -1.31
C THR A 57 1.28 -2.29 -1.03
N GLY A 58 1.06 -3.55 -1.39
CA GLY A 58 -0.21 -4.24 -1.16
C GLY A 58 -1.27 -3.97 -2.24
N SER A 59 -2.41 -4.65 -2.14
CA SER A 59 -3.57 -4.51 -3.02
C SER A 59 -4.66 -3.68 -2.35
N VAL A 60 -5.59 -3.16 -3.14
CA VAL A 60 -6.82 -2.54 -2.64
C VAL A 60 -7.80 -3.66 -2.28
N SER A 61 -8.15 -3.80 -0.99
CA SER A 61 -9.19 -4.74 -0.53
C SER A 61 -10.24 -4.08 0.36
N THR A 62 -10.08 -2.80 0.69
CA THR A 62 -10.99 -2.03 1.53
C THR A 62 -11.16 -0.61 1.02
N GLN A 63 -12.20 0.09 1.49
CA GLN A 63 -12.34 1.52 1.23
C GLN A 63 -11.19 2.35 1.81
N ARG A 64 -10.60 1.91 2.94
CA ARG A 64 -9.40 2.55 3.52
C ARG A 64 -8.25 2.51 2.52
N ASP A 65 -8.01 1.36 1.90
CA ASP A 65 -6.92 1.19 0.94
C ASP A 65 -7.11 2.10 -0.26
N LEU A 66 -8.33 2.17 -0.80
CA LEU A 66 -8.64 3.03 -1.94
C LEU A 66 -8.42 4.52 -1.60
N ASN A 67 -8.89 4.95 -0.43
CA ASN A 67 -8.69 6.32 0.04
C ASN A 67 -7.20 6.65 0.23
N LEU A 68 -6.43 5.71 0.80
CA LEU A 68 -5.00 5.89 1.04
C LEU A 68 -4.21 5.92 -0.28
N LEU A 69 -4.58 5.06 -1.24
CA LEU A 69 -3.99 5.03 -2.58
C LEU A 69 -4.24 6.33 -3.34
N HIS A 70 -5.47 6.84 -3.32
CA HIS A 70 -5.79 8.14 -3.93
C HIS A 70 -5.06 9.28 -3.24
N TYR A 71 -4.96 9.26 -1.91
CA TYR A 71 -4.17 10.24 -1.17
C TYR A 71 -2.70 10.20 -1.60
N ALA A 72 -2.08 9.03 -1.65
CA ALA A 72 -0.70 8.85 -2.09
C ALA A 72 -0.49 9.38 -3.52
N ARG A 73 -1.37 9.02 -4.46
CA ARG A 73 -1.27 9.49 -5.86
C ARG A 73 -1.45 11.00 -5.98
N ASN A 74 -2.46 11.57 -5.33
CA ASN A 74 -2.79 12.99 -5.47
C ASN A 74 -1.77 13.91 -4.80
N ASN A 75 -0.98 13.38 -3.87
CA ASN A 75 0.01 14.14 -3.12
C ASN A 75 1.44 13.71 -3.46
N SER A 76 1.69 13.01 -4.56
CA SER A 76 3.06 12.64 -4.97
C SER A 76 3.38 13.02 -6.41
N ASN A 77 4.63 13.45 -6.63
CA ASN A 77 5.14 13.67 -7.98
C ASN A 77 5.30 12.33 -8.72
N TYR A 78 5.91 11.34 -8.06
CA TYR A 78 6.05 9.98 -8.55
C TYR A 78 5.42 8.95 -7.62
N LEU A 79 4.73 7.95 -8.16
CA LEU A 79 4.15 6.84 -7.44
C LEU A 79 4.68 5.51 -7.96
N ILE A 80 5.34 4.76 -7.08
CA ILE A 80 5.93 3.45 -7.37
C ILE A 80 5.05 2.35 -6.77
N ALA A 81 4.60 1.41 -7.59
CA ALA A 81 3.98 0.17 -7.13
C ALA A 81 5.06 -0.84 -6.73
N LEU A 82 5.28 -1.04 -5.43
CA LEU A 82 6.29 -1.97 -4.94
C LEU A 82 5.68 -3.32 -4.55
N GLY A 83 6.06 -4.35 -5.32
CA GLY A 83 5.73 -5.76 -5.07
C GLY A 83 4.61 -6.32 -5.94
N THR A 84 4.53 -7.66 -6.00
CA THR A 84 3.55 -8.38 -6.84
C THR A 84 2.11 -8.12 -6.42
N CYS A 85 1.86 -7.90 -5.13
CA CYS A 85 0.52 -7.51 -4.64
C CYS A 85 0.06 -6.18 -5.25
N ALA A 86 0.93 -5.17 -5.27
CA ALA A 86 0.60 -3.85 -5.79
C ALA A 86 0.43 -3.88 -7.32
N THR A 87 1.31 -4.60 -8.02
CA THR A 87 1.34 -4.63 -9.48
C THR A 87 0.32 -5.59 -10.10
N HIS A 88 0.06 -6.75 -9.47
CA HIS A 88 -0.74 -7.84 -10.04
C HIS A 88 -1.78 -8.44 -9.08
N GLY A 89 -1.90 -7.92 -7.86
CA GLY A 89 -2.86 -8.40 -6.85
C GLY A 89 -2.36 -9.61 -6.07
N ASN A 90 -1.60 -10.52 -6.70
CA ASN A 90 -1.01 -11.73 -6.11
C ASN A 90 -2.07 -12.62 -5.39
N VAL A 91 -1.65 -13.45 -4.42
CA VAL A 91 -2.45 -14.44 -3.69
C VAL A 91 -3.85 -13.93 -3.31
N GLN A 92 -3.94 -12.71 -2.81
CA GLN A 92 -5.18 -12.09 -2.36
C GLN A 92 -6.18 -11.78 -3.49
N ALA A 93 -5.70 -11.47 -4.69
CA ALA A 93 -6.53 -11.29 -5.89
C ALA A 93 -6.75 -12.60 -6.67
N SER A 94 -5.94 -13.63 -6.45
CA SER A 94 -6.06 -14.92 -7.13
C SER A 94 -7.26 -15.77 -6.67
N VAL A 95 -7.94 -15.40 -5.60
CA VAL A 95 -9.13 -16.14 -5.13
C VAL A 95 -10.34 -15.78 -5.97
N GLU A 96 -10.73 -16.67 -6.88
CA GLU A 96 -11.83 -16.57 -7.85
C GLU A 96 -13.24 -16.66 -7.22
N GLU A 97 -13.47 -15.94 -6.14
CA GLU A 97 -14.78 -15.80 -5.51
C GLU A 97 -15.02 -14.35 -5.10
N ASN A 98 -16.27 -13.91 -5.20
CA ASN A 98 -16.61 -12.60 -4.66
C ASN A 98 -16.50 -12.58 -3.13
N ILE A 99 -16.34 -11.39 -2.57
CA ILE A 99 -16.18 -11.18 -1.13
C ILE A 99 -17.32 -11.78 -0.29
N ARG A 100 -18.57 -11.79 -0.78
CA ARG A 100 -19.70 -12.34 -0.02
C ARG A 100 -19.59 -13.86 0.16
N ASN A 101 -19.15 -14.57 -0.88
CA ASN A 101 -18.93 -16.01 -0.81
C ASN A 101 -17.74 -16.35 0.12
N LYS A 102 -16.66 -15.55 0.04
CA LYS A 102 -15.51 -15.67 0.95
C LYS A 102 -15.94 -15.51 2.42
N LEU A 103 -16.76 -14.49 2.71
CA LEU A 103 -17.28 -14.23 4.05
C LEU A 103 -18.19 -15.37 4.54
N GLU A 104 -19.04 -15.93 3.68
CA GLU A 104 -19.90 -17.06 4.03
C GLU A 104 -19.08 -18.31 4.38
N LYS A 105 -18.01 -18.59 3.63
CA LYS A 105 -17.13 -19.75 3.89
C LYS A 105 -16.36 -19.64 5.21
N VAL A 106 -15.91 -18.44 5.58
CA VAL A 106 -15.08 -18.22 6.77
C VAL A 106 -15.93 -17.96 8.01
N TYR A 107 -17.00 -17.17 7.88
CA TYR A 107 -17.79 -16.67 9.01
C TYR A 107 -19.23 -17.20 9.05
N GLY A 108 -19.66 -17.99 8.06
CA GLY A 108 -21.03 -18.51 8.00
C GLY A 108 -22.09 -17.44 7.65
N THR A 109 -21.67 -16.25 7.20
CA THR A 109 -22.58 -15.16 6.85
C THR A 109 -22.08 -14.37 5.64
N ARG A 110 -23.00 -13.87 4.83
CA ARG A 110 -22.73 -12.96 3.71
C ARG A 110 -22.71 -11.48 4.12
N ALA A 111 -22.96 -11.18 5.40
CA ALA A 111 -22.90 -9.82 5.92
C ALA A 111 -21.47 -9.27 5.79
N ASN A 112 -21.33 -8.06 5.26
CA ASN A 112 -20.05 -7.39 5.05
C ASN A 112 -19.97 -6.06 5.83
N PRO A 113 -19.97 -6.11 7.19
CA PRO A 113 -19.93 -4.89 8.00
C PRO A 113 -18.62 -4.11 7.83
N MET A 114 -17.55 -4.81 7.48
CA MET A 114 -16.23 -4.23 7.22
C MET A 114 -16.13 -3.54 5.85
N LYS A 115 -17.16 -3.66 5.00
CA LYS A 115 -17.16 -3.15 3.62
C LYS A 115 -15.93 -3.60 2.83
N ALA A 116 -15.53 -4.85 3.00
CA ALA A 116 -14.45 -5.45 2.25
C ALA A 116 -14.81 -5.50 0.75
N LEU A 117 -13.80 -5.31 -0.09
CA LEU A 117 -13.86 -5.33 -1.54
C LEU A 117 -13.19 -6.60 -2.07
N ASP A 118 -13.46 -6.93 -3.32
CA ASP A 118 -12.62 -7.90 -4.02
C ASP A 118 -11.23 -7.29 -4.27
N SER A 119 -10.19 -8.02 -3.88
CA SER A 119 -8.81 -7.55 -3.93
C SER A 119 -8.35 -7.30 -5.36
N THR A 120 -7.79 -6.12 -5.62
CA THR A 120 -7.33 -5.70 -6.96
C THR A 120 -5.98 -4.97 -6.86
N PRO A 121 -5.10 -5.10 -7.87
CA PRO A 121 -3.83 -4.37 -7.91
C PRO A 121 -4.04 -2.86 -8.02
N ILE A 122 -3.08 -2.07 -7.52
CA ILE A 122 -3.20 -0.61 -7.48
C ILE A 122 -3.22 0.03 -8.87
N VAL A 123 -2.60 -0.62 -9.86
CA VAL A 123 -2.55 -0.16 -11.27
C VAL A 123 -3.93 -0.10 -11.92
N GLN A 124 -4.95 -0.73 -11.33
CA GLN A 124 -6.34 -0.63 -11.80
C GLN A 124 -7.07 0.61 -11.26
N HIS A 125 -6.51 1.32 -10.28
CA HIS A 125 -7.18 2.42 -9.57
C HIS A 125 -6.53 3.77 -9.82
N VAL A 126 -5.22 3.81 -10.01
CA VAL A 126 -4.44 5.04 -10.25
C VAL A 126 -3.31 4.81 -11.25
N ALA A 127 -2.85 5.89 -11.88
CA ALA A 127 -1.62 5.86 -12.67
C ALA A 127 -0.40 5.63 -11.78
N VAL A 128 0.46 4.71 -12.20
CA VAL A 128 1.75 4.35 -11.60
C VAL A 128 2.84 4.77 -12.58
N ASP A 129 3.96 5.27 -12.05
CA ASP A 129 5.11 5.75 -12.82
C ASP A 129 6.22 4.69 -12.98
#